data_AF-A0A8J8IV51-F1
#
_entry.id   AF-A0A8J8IV51-F1
#
_cell.length_a   1.000
_cell.length_b   1.000
_cell.length_c   1.000
_cell.angle_alpha   90.00
_cell.angle_beta   90.00
_cell.angle_gamma   90.00
#
_symmetry.space_group_name_H-M   'P 1'
#
loop_
_entity.id
_entity.type
_entity.pdbx_description
1 polymer ?
#
loop_
_entity_poly.entity_id
_entity_poly.type
_entity_poly.pdbx_seq_one_letter_code
_entity_poly.pdbx_strand_id
1 'polypeptide(L)'
;MRHLALAVALLIISASLGYAYHEKMAKADDAKNGVISVSNTALLCLEDMNALGIMLENNVSKDVLRERLSRYAYCSVMMEKAAFSLYLLNEDESYWRLHVAAGNLEVYFHTAMNSPNPDEVLSDDVKLLDEISRELGTVLENGGVGELSPARTERLFNLTQKLSS
;
A
#
# COMPACT_ATOMS: atom_id res chain seq x y z
N MET A 1 -9.68 17.59 -56.35
CA MET A 1 -8.90 18.30 -55.31
C MET A 1 -9.63 18.43 -53.97
N ARG A 2 -10.91 18.87 -53.93
CA ARG A 2 -11.68 19.03 -52.67
C ARG A 2 -11.78 17.78 -51.78
N HIS A 3 -12.03 16.60 -52.35
CA HIS A 3 -12.13 15.35 -51.58
C HIS A 3 -10.77 14.85 -51.06
N LEU A 4 -9.69 15.09 -51.80
CA LEU A 4 -8.32 14.75 -51.38
C LEU A 4 -7.89 15.64 -50.20
N ALA A 5 -8.17 16.94 -50.27
CA ALA A 5 -7.90 17.87 -49.17
C ALA A 5 -8.68 17.51 -47.89
N LEU A 6 -9.93 17.07 -48.04
CA LEU A 6 -10.75 16.59 -46.92
C LEU A 6 -10.18 15.30 -46.29
N ALA A 7 -9.74 14.36 -47.12
CA ALA A 7 -9.11 13.12 -46.65
C ALA A 7 -7.79 13.40 -45.91
N VAL A 8 -6.95 14.30 -46.43
CA VAL A 8 -5.70 14.71 -45.76
C VAL A 8 -5.98 15.43 -44.45
N ALA A 9 -6.97 16.32 -44.39
CA ALA A 9 -7.37 16.99 -43.16
C ALA A 9 -7.84 16.00 -42.08
N LEU A 10 -8.65 15.00 -42.46
CA LEU A 10 -9.11 13.94 -41.55
C LEU A 10 -7.95 13.10 -41.02
N LEU A 11 -6.96 12.76 -41.87
CA LEU A 11 -5.78 12.02 -41.46
C LEU A 11 -4.96 12.80 -40.42
N ILE A 12 -4.73 14.09 -40.66
CA ILE A 12 -4.00 14.96 -39.71
C ILE A 12 -4.75 15.03 -38.38
N ILE A 13 -6.08 15.22 -38.40
CA ILE A 13 -6.90 15.26 -37.19
C ILE A 13 -6.81 13.91 -36.45
N SER A 14 -6.97 12.78 -37.14
CA SER A 14 -6.87 11.45 -36.51
C SER A 14 -5.49 11.18 -35.90
N ALA A 15 -4.42 11.59 -36.58
CA ALA A 15 -3.05 11.44 -36.08
C ALA A 15 -2.81 12.32 -34.85
N SER A 16 -3.30 13.57 -34.87
CA SER A 16 -3.17 14.49 -33.73
C SER A 16 -3.96 14.02 -32.50
N LEU A 17 -5.18 13.51 -32.70
CA LEU A 17 -5.99 12.93 -31.63
C LEU A 17 -5.36 11.66 -31.09
N GLY A 18 -4.86 10.78 -31.97
CA GLY A 18 -4.14 9.57 -31.59
C GLY A 18 -2.90 9.86 -30.77
N TYR A 19 -2.09 10.85 -31.18
CA TYR A 19 -0.91 11.29 -30.43
C TYR A 19 -1.29 11.85 -29.05
N ALA A 20 -2.25 12.76 -28.99
CA ALA A 20 -2.69 13.36 -27.73
C ALA A 20 -3.30 12.32 -26.77
N TYR A 21 -4.01 11.33 -27.30
CA TYR A 21 -4.55 10.21 -26.53
C TYR A 21 -3.42 9.33 -25.98
N HIS A 22 -2.45 8.94 -26.81
CA HIS A 22 -1.29 8.15 -26.37
C HIS A 22 -0.46 8.87 -25.32
N GLU A 23 -0.21 10.17 -25.48
CA GLU A 23 0.56 10.96 -24.51
C GLU A 23 -0.16 11.00 -23.15
N LYS A 24 -1.48 11.16 -23.15
CA LYS A 24 -2.28 11.13 -21.91
C LYS A 24 -2.24 9.75 -21.25
N MET A 25 -2.38 8.68 -22.03
CA MET A 25 -2.28 7.31 -21.51
C MET A 25 -0.90 7.04 -20.90
N ALA A 26 0.18 7.40 -21.60
CA ALA A 26 1.54 7.20 -21.09
C ALA A 26 1.76 7.92 -19.75
N LYS A 27 1.30 9.17 -19.61
CA LYS A 27 1.38 9.91 -18.34
C LYS A 27 0.55 9.25 -17.23
N ALA A 28 -0.61 8.69 -17.55
CA ALA A 28 -1.45 7.98 -16.58
C ALA A 28 -0.79 6.67 -16.12
N ASP A 29 -0.18 5.92 -17.05
CA ASP A 29 0.56 4.70 -16.74
C ASP A 29 1.81 5.00 -15.89
N ASP A 30 2.56 6.07 -16.21
CA ASP A 30 3.70 6.52 -15.40
C ASP A 30 3.26 6.92 -13.98
N ALA A 31 2.15 7.65 -13.84
CA ALA A 31 1.60 8.01 -12.55
C ALA A 31 1.18 6.77 -11.74
N LYS A 32 0.49 5.82 -12.37
CA LYS A 32 0.11 4.54 -11.77
C LYS A 32 1.33 3.76 -11.29
N ASN A 33 2.36 3.66 -12.12
CA ASN A 33 3.62 2.99 -11.78
C ASN A 33 4.32 3.68 -10.60
N GLY A 34 4.27 5.01 -10.53
CA GLY A 34 4.72 5.80 -9.39
C GLY A 34 3.99 5.43 -8.10
N VAL A 35 2.65 5.32 -8.13
CA VAL A 35 1.85 4.93 -6.96
C VAL A 35 2.13 3.48 -6.54
N ILE A 36 2.31 2.56 -7.49
CA ILE A 36 2.72 1.17 -7.20
C ILE A 36 4.09 1.17 -6.51
N SER A 37 5.05 1.97 -6.99
CA SER A 37 6.39 2.07 -6.38
C SER A 37 6.34 2.61 -4.94
N VAL A 38 5.52 3.63 -4.68
CA VAL A 38 5.29 4.14 -3.31
C VAL A 38 4.66 3.06 -2.43
N SER A 39 3.67 2.34 -2.95
CA SER A 39 3.00 1.26 -2.23
C SER A 39 3.99 0.13 -1.88
N ASN A 40 4.82 -0.30 -2.83
CA ASN A 40 5.87 -1.30 -2.58
C ASN A 40 6.90 -0.82 -1.56
N THR A 41 7.26 0.46 -1.56
CA THR A 41 8.17 1.02 -0.55
C THR A 41 7.55 0.99 0.84
N ALA A 42 6.27 1.34 0.96
CA ALA A 42 5.53 1.25 2.21
C ALA A 42 5.39 -0.21 2.67
N LEU A 43 5.13 -1.14 1.74
CA LEU A 43 5.05 -2.57 2.00
C LEU A 43 6.35 -3.12 2.58
N LEU A 44 7.48 -2.76 1.97
CA LEU A 44 8.83 -3.14 2.40
C LEU A 44 9.14 -2.64 3.82
N CYS A 45 8.65 -1.45 4.16
CA CYS A 45 8.78 -0.93 5.51
C CYS A 45 7.95 -1.73 6.53
N LEU A 46 6.74 -2.15 6.14
CA LEU A 46 5.80 -2.84 7.02
C LEU A 46 6.12 -4.34 7.17
N GLU A 47 6.71 -4.99 6.17
CA GLU A 47 7.05 -6.42 6.29
C GLU A 47 8.03 -6.69 7.45
N ASP A 48 8.87 -5.73 7.82
CA ASP A 48 9.82 -5.84 8.94
C ASP A 48 9.13 -5.73 10.33
N MET A 49 7.80 -5.60 10.41
CA MET A 49 7.11 -5.44 11.70
C MET A 49 7.24 -6.66 12.63
N ASN A 50 7.60 -7.84 12.11
CA ASN A 50 7.91 -9.01 12.94
C ASN A 50 9.11 -8.76 13.88
N ALA A 51 9.97 -7.78 13.58
CA ALA A 51 11.05 -7.34 14.47
C ALA A 51 10.52 -6.85 15.83
N LEU A 52 9.26 -6.44 15.92
CA LEU A 52 8.62 -6.07 17.19
C LEU A 52 8.66 -7.23 18.20
N GLY A 53 8.52 -8.48 17.76
CA GLY A 53 8.63 -9.64 18.66
C GLY A 53 10.02 -9.76 19.29
N ILE A 54 11.06 -9.61 18.48
CA ILE A 54 12.46 -9.62 18.94
C ILE A 54 12.72 -8.44 19.89
N MET A 55 12.14 -7.27 19.60
CA MET A 55 12.28 -6.09 20.46
C MET A 55 11.64 -6.30 21.83
N LEU A 56 10.46 -6.94 21.89
CA LEU A 56 9.79 -7.30 23.14
C LEU A 56 10.62 -8.33 23.93
N GLU A 57 11.09 -9.40 23.28
CA GLU A 57 11.92 -10.43 23.91
C GLU A 57 13.20 -9.88 24.54
N ASN A 58 13.79 -8.85 23.93
CA ASN A 58 15.02 -8.20 24.39
C ASN A 58 14.78 -7.01 25.35
N ASN A 59 13.53 -6.72 25.73
CA ASN A 59 13.17 -5.62 26.63
C ASN A 59 13.77 -4.27 26.20
N VAL A 60 13.65 -3.92 24.91
CA VAL A 60 14.12 -2.62 24.42
C VAL A 60 13.45 -1.47 25.16
N SER A 61 14.09 -0.30 25.21
CA SER A 61 13.49 0.85 25.87
C SER A 61 12.18 1.25 25.18
N LYS A 62 11.23 1.77 25.98
CA LYS A 62 9.95 2.27 25.46
C LYS A 62 10.13 3.35 24.38
N ASP A 63 11.18 4.17 24.49
CA ASP A 63 11.47 5.21 23.50
C ASP A 63 11.89 4.62 22.14
N VAL A 64 12.73 3.57 22.15
CA VAL A 64 13.11 2.84 20.93
C VAL A 64 11.89 2.14 20.32
N LEU A 65 11.03 1.56 21.17
CA LEU A 65 9.80 0.93 20.70
C LEU A 65 8.86 1.95 20.03
N ARG A 66 8.68 3.14 20.63
CA ARG A 66 7.88 4.23 20.05
C ARG A 66 8.44 4.76 18.74
N GLU A 67 9.75 4.92 18.63
CA GLU A 67 10.40 5.32 17.39
C GLU A 67 10.10 4.31 16.27
N ARG A 68 10.23 3.02 16.58
CA ARG A 68 9.91 1.96 15.62
C ARG A 68 8.42 1.94 15.24
N LEU A 69 7.52 2.06 16.20
CA LEU A 69 6.07 2.11 15.94
C LEU A 69 5.68 3.34 15.13
N SER A 70 6.27 4.50 15.39
CA SER A 70 6.04 5.72 14.60
C SER A 70 6.42 5.52 13.13
N ARG A 71 7.50 4.78 12.85
CA ARG A 71 7.89 4.45 11.48
C ARG A 71 6.86 3.54 10.81
N TYR A 72 6.39 2.50 11.49
CA TYR A 72 5.36 1.63 10.94
C TYR A 72 4.03 2.35 10.74
N ALA A 73 3.60 3.20 11.67
CA ALA A 73 2.42 4.06 11.50
C ALA A 73 2.53 4.94 10.24
N TYR A 74 3.67 5.58 10.02
CA TYR A 74 3.91 6.38 8.82
C TYR A 74 3.83 5.53 7.54
N CYS A 75 4.45 4.36 7.53
CA CYS A 75 4.42 3.46 6.39
C CYS A 75 2.99 2.92 6.12
N SER A 76 2.20 2.66 7.16
CA SER A 76 0.78 2.32 7.05
C SER A 76 -0.02 3.42 6.36
N VAL A 77 0.13 4.69 6.77
CA VAL A 77 -0.52 5.85 6.13
C VAL A 77 -0.14 5.97 4.65
N MET A 78 1.14 5.77 4.33
CA MET A 78 1.61 5.82 2.95
C MET A 78 0.98 4.71 2.10
N MET A 79 0.91 3.49 2.63
CA MET A 79 0.24 2.36 1.98
C MET A 79 -1.26 2.62 1.80
N GLU A 80 -1.94 3.07 2.86
CA GLU A 80 -3.36 3.38 2.88
C GLU A 80 -3.73 4.34 1.73
N LYS A 81 -3.02 5.47 1.64
CA LYS A 81 -3.28 6.50 0.63
C LYS A 81 -2.93 6.06 -0.79
N ALA A 82 -1.83 5.33 -0.94
CA ALA A 82 -1.40 4.83 -2.24
C ALA A 82 -2.36 3.74 -2.77
N ALA A 83 -2.77 2.80 -1.91
CA ALA A 83 -3.75 1.77 -2.24
C ALA A 83 -5.11 2.39 -2.58
N PHE A 84 -5.57 3.40 -1.83
CA PHE A 84 -6.80 4.10 -2.19
C PHE A 84 -6.71 4.81 -3.55
N SER A 85 -5.55 5.42 -3.85
CA SER A 85 -5.32 6.04 -5.15
C SER A 85 -5.37 5.00 -6.29
N LEU A 86 -4.85 3.79 -6.07
CA LEU A 86 -4.94 2.69 -7.04
C LEU A 86 -6.38 2.23 -7.23
N TYR A 87 -7.15 2.10 -6.13
CA TYR A 87 -8.57 1.79 -6.21
C TYR A 87 -9.34 2.82 -7.04
N LEU A 88 -9.13 4.12 -6.82
CA LEU A 88 -9.78 5.17 -7.61
C LEU A 88 -9.42 5.13 -9.11
N LEU A 89 -8.28 4.54 -9.47
CA LEU A 89 -7.82 4.44 -10.86
C LEU A 89 -8.38 3.23 -11.61
N ASN A 90 -8.70 2.13 -10.92
CA ASN A 90 -9.07 0.87 -11.59
C ASN A 90 -10.29 0.15 -10.99
N GLU A 91 -10.86 0.66 -9.90
CA GLU A 91 -12.00 0.08 -9.16
C GLU A 91 -11.78 -1.38 -8.72
N ASP A 92 -10.52 -1.83 -8.62
CA ASP A 92 -10.20 -3.17 -8.14
C ASP A 92 -10.22 -3.21 -6.61
N GLU A 93 -11.22 -3.92 -6.09
CA GLU A 93 -11.50 -4.11 -4.67
C GLU A 93 -10.32 -4.72 -3.87
N SER A 94 -9.32 -5.30 -4.53
CA SER A 94 -8.08 -5.73 -3.87
C SER A 94 -7.32 -4.53 -3.28
N TYR A 95 -7.29 -3.39 -4.00
CA TYR A 95 -6.67 -2.16 -3.50
C TYR A 95 -7.49 -1.50 -2.41
N TRP A 96 -8.83 -1.57 -2.48
CA TRP A 96 -9.69 -1.10 -1.40
C TRP A 96 -9.46 -1.88 -0.10
N ARG A 97 -9.39 -3.22 -0.18
CA ARG A 97 -9.05 -4.06 0.98
C ARG A 97 -7.68 -3.75 1.54
N LEU A 98 -6.68 -3.53 0.68
CA LEU A 98 -5.34 -3.15 1.11
C LEU A 98 -5.33 -1.77 1.80
N HIS A 99 -6.10 -0.81 1.28
CA HIS A 99 -6.33 0.49 1.90
C HIS A 99 -6.87 0.33 3.33
N VAL A 100 -7.93 -0.45 3.51
CA VAL A 100 -8.52 -0.68 4.85
C VAL A 100 -7.55 -1.41 5.76
N ALA A 101 -6.85 -2.44 5.26
CA ALA A 101 -5.87 -3.18 6.05
C ALA A 101 -4.73 -2.26 6.56
N ALA A 102 -4.26 -1.36 5.70
CA ALA A 102 -3.25 -0.38 6.07
C ALA A 102 -3.78 0.66 7.07
N GLY A 103 -5.02 1.13 6.93
CA GLY A 103 -5.66 2.01 7.91
C GLY A 103 -5.80 1.36 9.29
N ASN A 104 -6.17 0.08 9.35
CA ASN A 104 -6.21 -0.67 10.61
C ASN A 104 -4.82 -0.74 11.27
N LEU A 105 -3.76 -0.97 10.50
CA LEU A 105 -2.38 -0.97 11.00
C LEU A 105 -1.94 0.41 11.46
N GLU A 106 -2.28 1.48 10.74
CA GLU A 106 -2.02 2.85 11.17
C GLU A 106 -2.63 3.10 12.56
N VAL A 107 -3.93 2.84 12.71
CA VAL A 107 -4.65 3.07 13.97
C VAL A 107 -3.98 2.29 15.10
N TYR A 108 -3.71 1.00 14.87
CA TYR A 108 -3.04 0.15 15.84
C TYR A 108 -1.68 0.71 16.27
N PHE A 109 -0.79 1.04 15.32
CA PHE A 109 0.55 1.55 15.65
C PHE A 109 0.48 2.93 16.31
N HIS A 110 -0.47 3.79 15.93
CA HIS A 110 -0.71 5.05 16.61
C HIS A 110 -1.21 4.86 18.04
N THR A 111 -2.12 3.91 18.30
CA THR A 111 -2.55 3.57 19.66
C THR A 111 -1.37 3.06 20.48
N ALA A 112 -0.63 2.08 19.96
CA ALA A 112 0.50 1.47 20.65
C ALA A 112 1.59 2.49 20.99
N MET A 113 2.01 3.34 20.04
CA MET A 113 3.09 4.31 20.29
C MET A 113 2.71 5.38 21.33
N ASN A 114 1.43 5.75 21.40
CA ASN A 114 0.94 6.77 22.32
C ASN A 114 0.54 6.19 23.70
N SER A 115 0.52 4.87 23.86
CA SER A 115 0.29 4.22 25.15
C SER A 115 1.42 4.53 26.15
N PRO A 116 1.12 4.66 27.46
CA PRO A 116 2.15 4.66 28.51
C PRO A 116 3.00 3.38 28.55
N ASN A 117 2.40 2.25 28.13
CA ASN A 117 2.99 0.92 28.08
C ASN A 117 2.85 0.35 26.66
N PRO A 118 3.67 0.80 25.70
CA PRO A 118 3.61 0.32 24.32
C PRO A 118 3.89 -1.18 24.21
N ASP A 119 4.72 -1.70 25.09
CA ASP A 119 5.10 -3.11 25.19
C ASP A 119 3.93 -4.03 25.57
N GLU A 120 3.05 -3.59 26.47
CA GLU A 120 1.85 -4.34 26.86
C GLU A 120 0.88 -4.45 25.68
N VAL A 121 0.60 -3.34 25.00
CA VAL A 121 -0.28 -3.31 23.81
C VAL A 121 0.25 -4.24 22.73
N LEU A 122 1.56 -4.19 22.45
CA LEU A 122 2.17 -5.05 21.43
C LEU A 122 2.17 -6.53 21.81
N SER A 123 2.31 -6.86 23.10
CA SER A 123 2.41 -8.24 23.56
C SER A 123 1.14 -9.04 23.30
N ASP A 124 -0.02 -8.37 23.34
CA ASP A 124 -1.32 -8.99 23.10
C ASP A 124 -1.48 -9.45 21.63
N ASP A 125 -0.90 -8.70 20.68
CA ASP A 125 -1.06 -8.94 19.24
C ASP A 125 0.22 -9.35 18.50
N VAL A 126 1.35 -9.57 19.21
CA VAL A 126 2.66 -9.84 18.57
C VAL A 126 2.64 -10.99 17.57
N LYS A 127 1.89 -12.05 17.86
CA LYS A 127 1.73 -13.21 16.95
C LYS A 127 0.94 -12.85 15.70
N LEU A 128 -0.09 -12.01 15.86
CA LEU A 128 -0.90 -11.52 14.74
C LEU A 128 -0.07 -10.58 13.85
N LEU A 129 0.75 -9.71 14.45
CA LEU A 129 1.68 -8.84 13.71
C LEU A 129 2.72 -9.65 12.92
N ASP A 130 3.26 -10.74 13.47
CA ASP A 130 4.13 -11.66 12.74
C ASP A 130 3.40 -12.33 11.57
N GLU A 131 2.14 -12.74 11.75
CA GLU A 131 1.33 -13.31 10.66
C GLU A 131 1.05 -12.28 9.56
N ILE A 132 0.75 -11.02 9.91
CA ILE A 132 0.56 -9.93 8.97
C ILE A 132 1.86 -9.64 8.22
N SER A 133 2.99 -9.50 8.93
CA SER A 133 4.33 -9.31 8.36
C SER A 133 4.62 -10.35 7.27
N ARG A 134 4.39 -11.64 7.55
CA ARG A 134 4.61 -12.73 6.58
C ARG A 134 3.72 -12.62 5.34
N GLU A 135 2.46 -12.21 5.49
CA GLU A 135 1.60 -11.98 4.34
C GLU A 135 2.07 -10.80 3.48
N LEU A 136 2.51 -9.71 4.11
CA LEU A 136 3.06 -8.57 3.37
C LEU A 136 4.35 -8.96 2.63
N GLY A 137 5.24 -9.72 3.26
CA GLY A 137 6.43 -10.26 2.60
C GLY A 137 6.07 -11.17 1.43
N THR A 138 5.03 -11.99 1.58
CA THR A 138 4.55 -12.82 0.47
C THR A 138 3.98 -11.97 -0.68
N VAL A 139 3.34 -10.82 -0.41
CA VAL A 139 2.94 -9.89 -1.47
C VAL A 139 4.17 -9.34 -2.21
N LEU A 140 5.23 -8.95 -1.49
CA LEU A 140 6.48 -8.46 -2.12
C LEU A 140 7.14 -9.51 -3.01
N GLU A 141 7.22 -10.75 -2.54
CA GLU A 141 7.81 -11.87 -3.30
C GLU A 141 7.03 -12.20 -4.59
N ASN A 142 5.73 -11.89 -4.63
CA ASN A 142 4.84 -12.17 -5.77
C ASN A 142 4.57 -10.92 -6.63
N GLY A 143 5.57 -10.08 -6.84
CA GLY A 143 5.46 -8.91 -7.74
C GLY A 143 4.93 -7.63 -7.07
N GLY A 144 4.70 -7.66 -5.76
CA GLY A 144 4.29 -6.52 -4.97
C GLY A 144 2.84 -6.08 -5.24
N VAL A 145 2.57 -4.81 -4.98
CA VAL A 145 1.24 -4.19 -5.11
C VAL A 145 0.73 -4.21 -6.55
N GLY A 146 1.61 -4.27 -7.55
CA GLY A 146 1.21 -4.36 -8.96
C GLY A 146 0.57 -5.70 -9.34
N GLU A 147 0.81 -6.76 -8.58
CA GLU A 147 0.36 -8.13 -8.83
C GLU A 147 -0.45 -8.70 -7.65
N LEU A 148 -1.20 -7.83 -6.95
CA LEU A 148 -2.01 -8.21 -5.79
C LEU A 148 -3.03 -9.29 -6.11
N SER A 149 -2.97 -10.37 -5.33
CA SER A 149 -3.99 -11.41 -5.35
C SER A 149 -5.20 -10.99 -4.49
N PRO A 150 -6.44 -11.15 -5.00
CA PRO A 150 -7.66 -10.94 -4.21
C PRO A 150 -7.70 -11.79 -2.93
N ALA A 151 -7.22 -13.03 -2.99
CA ALA A 151 -7.21 -13.93 -1.83
C ALA A 151 -6.23 -13.46 -0.74
N ARG A 152 -5.07 -12.92 -1.14
CA ARG A 152 -4.08 -12.40 -0.18
C ARG A 152 -4.54 -11.10 0.46
N THR A 153 -5.11 -10.19 -0.33
CA THR A 153 -5.66 -8.92 0.20
C THR A 153 -6.83 -9.15 1.14
N GLU A 154 -7.70 -10.12 0.84
CA GLU A 154 -8.75 -10.55 1.76
C GLU A 154 -8.16 -11.14 3.06
N ARG A 155 -7.08 -11.92 2.98
CA ARG A 155 -6.40 -12.44 4.19
C ARG A 155 -5.84 -11.30 5.05
N LEU A 156 -5.10 -10.36 4.44
CA LEU A 156 -4.55 -9.18 5.12
C LEU A 156 -5.65 -8.33 5.78
N PHE A 157 -6.74 -8.09 5.06
CA PHE A 157 -7.92 -7.41 5.57
C PHE A 157 -8.44 -8.11 6.84
N ASN A 158 -8.69 -9.42 6.76
CA ASN A 158 -9.22 -10.18 7.90
C ASN A 158 -8.25 -10.29 9.08
N LEU A 159 -6.94 -10.31 8.85
CA LEU A 159 -5.95 -10.33 9.92
C LEU A 159 -5.92 -8.98 10.64
N THR A 160 -5.87 -7.88 9.91
CA THR A 160 -5.78 -6.53 10.49
C THR A 160 -7.05 -6.12 11.24
N GLN A 161 -8.23 -6.65 10.87
CA GLN A 161 -9.48 -6.47 11.61
C GLN A 161 -9.47 -7.11 13.02
N LYS A 162 -8.51 -7.99 13.31
CA LYS A 162 -8.40 -8.66 14.62
C LYS A 162 -7.48 -7.92 15.59
N LEU A 163 -6.76 -6.89 15.13
CA LEU A 163 -5.88 -6.10 15.98
C LEU A 163 -6.69 -5.37 17.06
N SER A 164 -6.18 -5.37 18.29
CA SER A 164 -6.77 -4.64 19.40
C SER A 164 -6.63 -3.13 19.15
N SER A 165 -7.75 -2.43 18.99
CA SER A 165 -7.79 -0.99 18.70
C SER A 165 -7.89 -0.15 19.96
#